data_AF-A0AAD8X7N5-F1
#
_entry.id   AF-A0AAD8X7N5-F1
#
_cell.length_a   1.000
_cell.length_b   1.000
_cell.length_c   1.000
_cell.angle_alpha   90.00
_cell.angle_beta   90.00
_cell.angle_gamma   90.00
#
_symmetry.space_group_name_H-M   'P 1'
#
loop_
_entity.id
_entity.type
_entity.pdbx_description
1 polymer ?
#
loop_
_entity_poly.entity_id
_entity_poly.type
_entity_poly.pdbx_seq_one_letter_code
_entity_poly.pdbx_strand_id
1 'polypeptide(L)'
;GPPPDGGVKAWTQALMAHFVVINTWGTINSFGIFQTFYRDHISRSDSEISWIGSMQVFFLFVVGVFTGRLTDAGYFRAVFASGSTLVVLGSLTASFSTQYWQLFLSQGLCMGLGINFPLA
;
A
#
# COMPACT_ATOMS: atom_id res chain seq x y z
N GLY A 1 19.48 -18.91 23.17
CA GLY A 1 20.73 -18.17 22.94
C GLY A 1 20.44 -16.68 23.04
N PRO A 2 21.43 -15.81 23.30
CA PRO A 2 21.19 -14.37 23.27
C PRO A 2 20.63 -13.98 21.90
N PRO A 3 19.67 -13.06 21.84
CA PRO A 3 19.08 -12.64 20.57
C PRO A 3 20.18 -12.09 19.65
N PRO A 4 20.15 -12.42 18.35
CA PRO A 4 21.19 -12.03 17.40
C PRO A 4 21.06 -10.55 17.00
N ASP A 5 21.21 -9.64 17.97
CA ASP A 5 20.83 -8.22 17.86
C ASP A 5 21.96 -7.29 17.37
N GLY A 6 23.12 -7.83 16.98
CA GLY A 6 24.35 -7.03 16.79
C GLY A 6 24.93 -6.96 15.38
N GLY A 7 24.34 -7.61 14.38
CA GLY A 7 24.97 -7.79 13.05
C GLY A 7 24.52 -6.80 11.97
N VAL A 8 25.34 -6.61 10.93
CA VAL A 8 24.97 -5.87 9.70
C VAL A 8 23.66 -6.39 9.10
N LYS A 9 23.41 -7.71 9.18
CA LYS A 9 22.14 -8.31 8.75
C LYS A 9 20.94 -7.78 9.53
N ALA A 10 21.04 -7.66 10.86
CA ALA A 10 19.94 -7.16 11.70
C ALA A 10 19.64 -5.69 11.39
N TRP A 11 20.68 -4.85 11.29
CA TRP A 11 20.53 -3.43 10.93
C TRP A 11 20.00 -3.22 9.50
N THR A 12 20.40 -4.08 8.55
CA THR A 12 19.87 -4.03 7.17
C THR A 12 18.39 -4.39 7.15
N GLN A 13 17.96 -5.40 7.91
CA GLN A 13 16.54 -5.75 8.03
C GLN A 13 15.72 -4.63 8.69
N ALA A 14 16.24 -4.00 9.74
CA ALA A 14 15.60 -2.85 10.37
C ALA A 14 15.42 -1.67 9.39
N LEU A 15 16.45 -1.38 8.59
CA LEU A 15 16.39 -0.34 7.56
C LEU A 15 15.39 -0.69 6.45
N MET A 16 15.35 -1.95 6.01
CA MET A 16 14.36 -2.42 5.02
C MET A 16 12.93 -2.29 5.54
N ALA A 17 12.68 -2.72 6.77
CA ALA A 17 11.39 -2.55 7.42
C ALA A 17 10.99 -1.07 7.53
N HIS A 18 11.94 -0.20 7.85
CA HIS A 18 11.70 1.24 7.90
C HIS A 18 11.24 1.83 6.55
N PHE A 19 11.90 1.46 5.45
CA PHE A 19 11.49 1.90 4.12
C PHE A 19 10.11 1.40 3.72
N VAL A 20 9.77 0.16 4.08
CA VAL A 20 8.43 -0.39 3.83
C VAL A 20 7.36 0.40 4.58
N VAL A 21 7.58 0.69 5.87
CA VAL A 21 6.64 1.43 6.71
C VAL A 21 6.47 2.86 6.18
N ILE A 22 7.57 3.53 5.84
CA ILE A 22 7.53 4.87 5.22
C ILE A 22 6.75 4.84 3.90
N ASN A 23 6.99 3.87 3.03
CA ASN A 23 6.31 3.80 1.74
C ASN A 23 4.80 3.58 1.91
N THR A 24 4.42 2.68 2.82
CA THR A 24 3.02 2.32 3.08
C THR A 24 2.25 3.50 3.68
N TRP A 25 2.73 4.02 4.81
CA TRP A 25 2.06 5.13 5.49
C TRP A 25 2.23 6.45 4.76
N GLY A 26 3.36 6.66 4.07
CA GLY A 26 3.59 7.84 3.24
C GLY A 26 2.60 7.92 2.09
N THR A 27 2.29 6.80 1.42
CA THR A 27 1.28 6.75 0.36
C THR A 27 -0.11 7.11 0.91
N ILE A 28 -0.50 6.49 2.03
CA ILE A 28 -1.83 6.72 2.64
C ILE A 28 -1.98 8.18 3.07
N ASN A 29 -0.97 8.76 3.73
CA ASN A 29 -1.02 10.15 4.14
C ASN A 29 -1.00 11.11 2.95
N SER A 30 -0.30 10.77 1.87
CA SER A 30 -0.28 11.58 0.64
C SER A 30 -1.65 11.67 -0.03
N PHE A 31 -2.58 10.75 0.27
CA PHE A 31 -3.95 10.82 -0.24
C PHE A 31 -4.68 12.11 0.13
N GLY A 32 -4.36 12.74 1.27
CA GLY A 32 -4.96 14.04 1.63
C GLY A 32 -4.67 15.14 0.61
N ILE A 33 -3.48 15.11 -0.01
CA ILE A 33 -3.12 16.03 -1.09
C ILE A 33 -3.84 15.64 -2.38
N PHE A 34 -3.87 14.35 -2.71
CA PHE A 34 -4.58 13.84 -3.89
C PHE A 34 -6.07 14.15 -3.86
N GLN A 35 -6.72 14.09 -2.70
CA GLN A 35 -8.13 14.43 -2.55
C GLN A 35 -8.40 15.88 -2.99
N THR A 36 -7.54 16.82 -2.58
CA THR A 36 -7.65 18.23 -2.97
C THR A 36 -7.39 18.40 -4.47
N PHE A 37 -6.36 17.75 -5.00
CA PHE A 37 -6.04 17.79 -6.42
C PHE A 37 -7.16 17.23 -7.32
N TYR A 38 -7.76 16.10 -6.92
CA TYR A 38 -8.84 15.47 -7.68
C TYR A 38 -10.15 16.25 -7.62
N ARG A 39 -10.41 16.99 -6.53
CA ARG A 39 -11.56 17.91 -6.46
C ARG A 39 -11.51 18.92 -7.59
N ASP A 40 -10.34 19.51 -7.82
CA ASP A 40 -10.14 20.55 -8.84
C ASP A 40 -10.14 19.99 -10.27
N HIS A 41 -9.70 18.74 -10.48
CA HIS A 41 -9.56 18.16 -11.82
C HIS A 41 -10.73 17.28 -12.27
N ILE A 42 -11.47 16.66 -11.35
CA ILE A 42 -12.46 15.62 -11.66
C ILE A 42 -13.91 16.10 -11.42
N SER A 43 -14.11 17.31 -10.88
CA SER A 43 -15.44 17.93 -10.67
C SER A 43 -16.45 17.01 -9.96
N ARG A 44 -15.96 16.16 -9.04
CA ARG A 44 -16.75 15.24 -8.22
C ARG A 44 -16.88 15.76 -6.80
N SER A 45 -17.85 15.24 -6.06
CA SER A 45 -18.02 15.62 -4.66
C SER A 45 -16.83 15.12 -3.82
N ASP A 46 -16.44 15.90 -2.82
CA ASP A 46 -15.35 15.53 -1.89
C ASP A 46 -15.63 14.17 -1.20
N SER A 47 -16.91 13.84 -1.00
CA SER A 47 -17.37 12.56 -0.46
C SER A 47 -17.09 11.38 -1.40
N GLU A 48 -17.33 11.53 -2.71
CA GLU A 48 -16.98 10.49 -3.67
C GLU A 48 -15.46 10.29 -3.74
N ILE A 49 -14.67 11.36 -3.69
CA ILE A 49 -13.21 11.26 -3.77
C ILE A 49 -12.65 10.56 -2.51
N SER A 50 -13.15 10.89 -1.32
CA SER A 50 -12.68 10.29 -0.07
C SER A 50 -12.94 8.78 0.02
N TRP A 51 -13.91 8.25 -0.73
CA TRP A 51 -14.13 6.80 -0.85
C TRP A 51 -12.91 6.05 -1.41
N ILE A 52 -12.10 6.67 -2.28
CA ILE A 52 -10.90 6.02 -2.84
C ILE A 52 -9.90 5.72 -1.72
N GLY A 53 -9.53 6.72 -0.92
CA GLY A 53 -8.61 6.57 0.21
C GLY A 53 -9.20 5.70 1.33
N SER A 54 -10.50 5.81 1.57
CA SER A 54 -11.19 4.98 2.57
C SER A 54 -11.15 3.50 2.20
N MET A 55 -11.40 3.16 0.93
CA MET A 55 -11.27 1.78 0.44
C MET A 55 -9.82 1.30 0.45
N GLN A 56 -8.86 2.17 0.14
CA GLN A 56 -7.44 1.83 0.23
C GLN A 56 -7.07 1.39 1.67
N VAL A 57 -7.51 2.12 2.69
CA VAL A 57 -7.28 1.78 4.10
C VAL A 57 -8.13 0.58 4.55
N PHE A 58 -9.33 0.40 4.01
CA PHE A 58 -10.13 -0.79 4.27
C PHE A 58 -9.44 -2.06 3.78
N PHE A 59 -8.95 -2.07 2.53
CA PHE A 59 -8.19 -3.19 1.98
C PHE A 59 -6.84 -3.37 2.66
N LEU A 60 -6.21 -2.29 3.15
CA LEU A 60 -5.06 -2.37 4.05
C LEU A 60 -5.38 -3.36 5.19
N PHE A 61 -6.35 -3.04 6.05
CA PHE A 61 -6.61 -3.89 7.21
C PHE A 61 -7.16 -5.28 6.87
N VAL A 62 -8.08 -5.40 5.90
CA VAL A 62 -8.70 -6.69 5.56
C VAL A 62 -7.67 -7.65 4.98
N VAL A 63 -6.87 -7.21 4.00
CA VAL A 63 -5.88 -8.06 3.36
C VAL A 63 -4.72 -8.34 4.31
N GLY A 64 -4.38 -7.39 5.18
CA GLY A 64 -3.39 -7.57 6.25
C GLY A 64 -3.63 -8.81 7.12
N VAL A 65 -4.90 -9.13 7.43
CA VAL A 65 -5.25 -10.34 8.18
C VAL A 65 -4.87 -11.61 7.43
N PHE A 66 -5.08 -11.64 6.11
CA PHE A 66 -4.75 -12.81 5.28
C PHE A 66 -3.26 -12.89 4.99
N THR A 67 -2.58 -11.77 4.71
CA THR A 67 -1.15 -11.74 4.39
C THR A 67 -0.30 -12.12 5.59
N GLY A 68 -0.67 -11.70 6.81
CA GLY A 68 0.00 -12.15 8.03
C GLY A 68 -0.02 -13.67 8.18
N ARG A 69 -1.18 -14.31 7.96
CA ARG A 69 -1.33 -15.77 8.01
C ARG A 69 -0.47 -16.48 6.95
N LEU A 70 -0.40 -15.91 5.74
CA LEU A 70 0.40 -16.44 4.62
C LEU A 70 1.91 -16.31 4.87
N THR A 71 2.35 -15.20 5.48
CA THR A 71 3.73 -15.02 5.90
C THR A 71 4.12 -16.01 6.98
N ASP A 72 3.27 -16.19 8.00
CA ASP A 72 3.45 -17.17 9.08
C ASP A 72 3.56 -18.62 8.52
N ALA A 73 2.88 -18.91 7.41
CA ALA A 73 2.95 -20.19 6.72
C ALA A 73 4.24 -20.41 5.89
N GLY A 74 5.16 -19.44 5.87
CA GLY A 74 6.46 -19.54 5.21
C GLY A 74 6.50 -18.99 3.77
N TYR A 75 5.42 -18.37 3.27
CA TYR A 75 5.34 -17.84 1.91
C TYR A 75 5.81 -16.37 1.76
N PHE A 76 6.52 -15.84 2.76
CA PHE A 76 6.99 -14.44 2.84
C PHE A 76 7.52 -13.88 1.51
N ARG A 77 8.40 -14.62 0.81
CA ARG A 77 9.02 -14.12 -0.43
C ARG A 77 8.03 -13.96 -1.60
N ALA A 78 7.09 -14.90 -1.73
CA ALA A 78 6.09 -14.86 -2.79
C ALA A 78 5.06 -13.75 -2.54
N VAL A 79 4.64 -13.65 -1.27
CA VAL A 79 3.77 -12.60 -0.72
C VAL A 79 4.41 -11.23 -1.01
N PHE A 80 5.64 -10.99 -0.56
CA PHE A 80 6.35 -9.73 -0.78
C PHE A 80 6.48 -9.34 -2.27
N ALA A 81 6.83 -10.29 -3.13
CA ALA A 81 7.00 -10.03 -4.56
C ALA A 81 5.66 -9.71 -5.27
N SER A 82 4.60 -10.46 -4.94
CA SER A 82 3.27 -10.23 -5.50
C SER A 82 2.71 -8.86 -5.11
N GLY A 83 2.83 -8.48 -3.84
CA GLY A 83 2.36 -7.20 -3.34
C GLY A 83 3.12 -6.02 -3.92
N SER A 84 4.46 -6.10 -3.96
CA SER A 84 5.30 -5.05 -4.57
C SER A 84 4.92 -4.81 -6.04
N THR A 85 4.69 -5.90 -6.79
CA THR A 85 4.26 -5.80 -8.20
C THR A 85 2.89 -5.14 -8.32
N LEU A 86 1.93 -5.51 -7.47
CA LEU A 86 0.59 -4.92 -7.41
C LEU A 86 0.64 -3.42 -7.07
N VAL A 87 1.45 -3.00 -6.11
CA VAL A 87 1.62 -1.59 -5.74
C VAL A 87 2.21 -0.78 -6.89
N VAL A 88 3.24 -1.29 -7.56
CA VAL A 88 3.86 -0.63 -8.72
C VAL A 88 2.87 -0.52 -9.87
N LEU A 89 2.17 -1.61 -10.19
CA LEU A 89 1.13 -1.60 -11.22
C LEU A 89 -0.01 -0.64 -10.87
N GLY A 90 -0.49 -0.64 -9.63
CA GLY A 90 -1.51 0.29 -9.15
C GLY A 90 -1.08 1.76 -9.27
N SER A 91 0.17 2.05 -8.92
CA SER A 91 0.77 3.40 -9.02
C SER A 91 0.90 3.85 -10.47
N LEU A 92 1.42 2.99 -11.34
CA LEU A 92 1.59 3.29 -12.76
C LEU A 92 0.23 3.49 -13.44
N THR A 93 -0.72 2.60 -13.18
CA THR A 93 -2.06 2.70 -13.76
C THR A 93 -2.77 3.95 -13.27
N ALA A 94 -2.63 4.31 -11.99
CA ALA A 94 -3.15 5.56 -11.44
C ALA A 94 -2.58 6.80 -12.15
N SER A 95 -1.33 6.76 -12.60
CA SER A 95 -0.71 7.87 -13.33
C SER A 95 -1.31 8.10 -14.72
N PHE A 96 -1.91 7.08 -15.35
CA PHE A 96 -2.59 7.19 -16.64
C PHE A 96 -4.10 7.37 -16.52
N SER A 97 -4.64 7.22 -15.31
CA SER A 97 -6.07 7.35 -15.02
C SER A 97 -6.51 8.80 -15.13
N THR A 98 -7.50 9.06 -15.98
CA THR A 98 -8.11 10.40 -16.16
C THR A 98 -9.52 10.46 -15.58
N GLN A 99 -10.11 9.31 -15.23
CA GLN A 99 -11.46 9.22 -14.70
C GLN A 99 -11.49 8.69 -13.25
N TYR A 100 -12.49 9.13 -12.50
CA TYR A 100 -12.73 8.73 -11.11
C TYR A 100 -12.71 7.20 -10.92
N TRP A 101 -13.44 6.46 -11.75
CA TRP A 101 -13.52 5.00 -11.66
C TRP A 101 -12.18 4.30 -11.88
N GLN A 102 -11.35 4.84 -12.77
CA GLN A 102 -10.01 4.29 -13.04
C GLN A 102 -9.10 4.52 -11.83
N LEU A 103 -9.15 5.71 -11.22
CA LEU A 103 -8.43 6.02 -9.98
C LEU A 103 -8.90 5.18 -8.79
N PHE A 104 -10.21 4.96 -8.66
CA PHE A 104 -10.79 4.12 -7.62
C PHE A 104 -10.31 2.66 -7.74
N LEU A 105 -10.29 2.11 -8.96
CA LEU A 105 -9.77 0.77 -9.21
C LEU A 105 -8.26 0.68 -8.99
N SER A 106 -7.48 1.67 -9.44
CA SER A 106 -6.02 1.63 -9.34
C SER A 106 -5.50 1.92 -7.93
N GLN A 107 -5.96 2.99 -7.28
CA GLN A 107 -5.51 3.37 -5.93
C GLN A 107 -6.30 2.66 -4.82
N GLY A 108 -7.63 2.62 -4.93
CA GLY A 108 -8.47 2.01 -3.90
C GLY A 108 -8.30 0.50 -3.86
N LEU A 109 -8.48 -0.17 -5.01
CA LEU A 109 -8.43 -1.63 -5.09
C LEU A 109 -7.01 -2.15 -5.30
N CYS A 110 -6.34 -1.80 -6.40
CA CYS A 110 -5.07 -2.41 -6.81
C CYS A 110 -3.94 -2.08 -5.81
N MET A 111 -3.83 -0.81 -5.42
CA MET A 111 -2.83 -0.36 -4.44
C MET A 111 -3.21 -0.82 -3.03
N GLY A 112 -4.48 -0.72 -2.61
CA GLY A 112 -4.96 -1.19 -1.31
C GLY A 112 -4.75 -2.70 -1.09
N LEU A 113 -4.93 -3.52 -2.12
CA LEU A 113 -4.64 -4.95 -2.07
C LEU A 113 -3.13 -5.23 -1.97
N GLY A 114 -2.29 -4.46 -2.65
CA GLY A 114 -0.84 -4.69 -2.69
C GLY A 114 -0.06 -4.21 -1.47
N ILE A 115 -0.53 -3.18 -0.76
CA ILE A 115 0.27 -2.42 0.20
C ILE A 115 0.56 -3.17 1.53
N ASN A 116 -0.15 -4.27 1.81
CA ASN A 116 -0.01 -5.05 3.06
C ASN A 116 1.08 -6.10 3.05
N PHE A 117 1.41 -6.58 1.86
CA PHE A 117 2.34 -7.67 1.64
C PHE A 117 3.76 -7.41 2.17
N PRO A 118 4.29 -6.17 2.17
CA PRO A 118 5.61 -5.92 2.73
C PRO A 118 5.64 -5.71 4.26
N LEU A 119 4.49 -5.56 4.93
CA LEU A 119 4.39 -5.35 6.39
C LEU A 119 4.26 -6.64 7.21
N ALA A 120 4.05 -7.79 6.55
CA ALA A 120 3.85 -9.09 7.20
C ALA A 120 5.18 -9.78 7.51
#